data_AF-E0W4H4-F1
#
_entry.id   AF-E0W4H4-F1
#
_cell.length_a   1.000
_cell.length_b   1.000
_cell.length_c   1.000
_cell.angle_alpha   90.00
_cell.angle_beta   90.00
_cell.angle_gamma   90.00
#
_symmetry.space_group_name_H-M   'P 1'
#
loop_
_entity.id
_entity.type
_entity.pdbx_description
1 polymer ?
#
loop_
_entity_poly.entity_id
_entity_poly.type
_entity_poly.pdbx_seq_one_letter_code
_entity_poly.pdbx_strand_id
1 'polypeptide(L)'
;CPPRTFLPALCRIFLDECAPDNVLEVTARAITYYLDVSAECTRRIIAIDGAVKAICNRLVVSDFSERTSKDLAEQCIKVLELICVREAGAVFEGGGLGCVLMFIRDNGWRVHKDTLHSAMAVVSRLCTKMEPQDSSLPACVEALSTLLKHEDTHVSDGALRCFASLSDRFTRRGVDPAPLAEHGLVNELLSRLSNAAGPAAVTNGPVTLGANTSTSAPETTKCSSSVSTIISLLSALCRGSHSITHDLLRSQLPDAIEKALQGDER
;
A
#
# COMPACT_ATOMS: atom_id res chain seq x y z
N CYS A 1 -25.03 21.55 3.47
CA CYS A 1 -23.56 21.73 3.38
C CYS A 1 -23.04 22.41 4.63
N PRO A 2 -21.93 21.92 5.21
CA PRO A 2 -21.31 22.57 6.37
C PRO A 2 -20.86 24.01 6.05
N PRO A 3 -20.88 24.94 7.02
CA PRO A 3 -20.60 26.33 6.73
C PRO A 3 -19.19 26.51 6.18
N ARG A 4 -19.05 27.37 5.16
CA ARG A 4 -17.82 27.48 4.35
C ARG A 4 -16.56 27.86 5.15
N THR A 5 -16.74 28.42 6.34
CA THR A 5 -15.66 28.91 7.21
C THR A 5 -15.02 27.84 8.10
N PHE A 6 -15.70 26.72 8.38
CA PHE A 6 -15.21 25.74 9.36
C PHE A 6 -13.99 24.95 8.88
N LEU A 7 -14.03 24.38 7.67
CA LEU A 7 -12.90 23.60 7.13
C LEU A 7 -11.59 24.39 7.05
N PRO A 8 -11.58 25.65 6.54
CA PRO A 8 -10.40 26.49 6.61
C PRO A 8 -9.86 26.71 8.03
N ALA A 9 -10.73 26.83 9.04
CA ALA A 9 -10.29 26.99 10.42
C ALA A 9 -9.66 25.70 10.96
N LEU A 10 -10.27 24.53 10.70
CA LEU A 10 -9.73 23.22 11.09
C LEU A 10 -8.38 22.94 10.42
N CYS A 11 -8.21 23.28 9.13
CA CYS A 11 -6.93 23.16 8.45
C CYS A 11 -5.85 24.06 9.06
N ARG A 12 -6.22 25.27 9.52
CA ARG A 12 -5.28 26.17 10.21
C ARG A 12 -4.83 25.64 11.57
N ILE A 13 -5.67 24.88 12.28
CA ILE A 13 -5.25 24.20 13.52
C ILE A 13 -4.16 23.16 13.19
N PHE A 14 -4.27 22.43 12.08
CA PHE A 14 -3.22 21.50 11.64
C PHE A 14 -1.89 22.18 11.29
N LEU A 15 -1.96 23.42 10.78
CA LEU A 15 -0.79 24.24 10.46
C LEU A 15 -0.09 24.81 11.69
N ASP A 16 -0.74 24.79 12.85
CA ASP A 16 -0.12 25.21 14.11
C ASP A 16 0.77 24.08 14.66
N GLU A 17 2.08 24.27 14.60
CA GLU A 17 3.06 23.31 15.10
C GLU A 17 2.96 23.10 16.62
N CYS A 18 2.42 24.08 17.36
CA CYS A 18 2.21 24.01 18.80
C CYS A 18 0.86 23.39 19.20
N ALA A 19 -0.01 23.06 18.24
CA ALA A 19 -1.29 22.43 18.53
C ALA A 19 -1.08 21.05 19.19
N PRO A 20 -1.70 20.78 20.36
CA PRO A 20 -1.54 19.52 21.05
C PRO A 20 -2.33 18.40 20.36
N ASP A 21 -1.85 17.16 20.51
CA ASP A 21 -2.38 16.01 19.77
C ASP A 21 -3.86 15.75 20.02
N ASN A 22 -4.36 15.97 21.23
CA ASN A 22 -5.79 15.82 21.54
C ASN A 22 -6.68 16.80 20.75
N VAL A 23 -6.22 18.04 20.55
CA VAL A 23 -6.94 19.05 19.74
C VAL A 23 -6.89 18.66 18.27
N LEU A 24 -5.73 18.22 17.79
CA LEU A 24 -5.56 17.76 16.41
C LEU A 24 -6.36 16.50 16.12
N GLU A 25 -6.48 15.58 17.08
CA GLU A 25 -7.24 14.34 16.94
C GLU A 25 -8.74 14.63 16.74
N VAL A 26 -9.31 15.49 17.59
CA VAL A 26 -10.70 15.95 17.43
C VAL A 26 -10.88 16.75 16.14
N THR A 27 -9.89 17.55 15.75
CA THR A 27 -9.89 18.29 14.48
C THR A 27 -9.90 17.34 13.28
N ALA A 28 -9.10 16.27 13.32
CA ALA A 28 -9.05 15.23 12.29
C ALA A 28 -10.40 14.53 12.14
N ARG A 29 -11.03 14.14 13.27
CA ARG A 29 -12.37 13.55 13.28
C ARG A 29 -13.42 14.49 12.67
N ALA A 30 -13.39 15.77 13.02
CA ALA A 30 -14.29 16.76 12.45
C ALA A 30 -14.11 16.90 10.92
N ILE A 31 -12.86 16.90 10.44
CA ILE A 31 -12.56 16.90 9.00
C ILE A 31 -13.11 15.64 8.32
N THR A 32 -12.91 14.46 8.91
CA THR A 32 -13.45 13.18 8.40
C THR A 32 -14.97 13.25 8.25
N TYR A 33 -15.70 13.73 9.26
CA TYR A 33 -17.16 13.89 9.17
C TYR A 33 -17.59 14.84 8.04
N TYR A 34 -16.85 15.94 7.82
CA TYR A 34 -17.15 16.84 6.72
C TYR A 34 -16.87 16.20 5.35
N LEU A 35 -15.82 15.41 5.23
CA LEU A 35 -15.49 14.66 4.01
C LEU A 35 -16.55 13.59 3.69
N ASP A 36 -17.10 12.92 4.72
CA ASP A 36 -18.18 11.93 4.56
C ASP A 36 -19.50 12.57 4.10
N VAL A 37 -19.79 13.79 4.57
CA VAL A 37 -21.03 14.51 4.21
C VAL A 37 -20.95 15.13 2.82
N SER A 38 -19.78 15.60 2.38
CA SER A 38 -19.66 16.28 1.08
C SER A 38 -18.29 16.15 0.43
N ALA A 39 -18.30 15.67 -0.81
CA ALA A 39 -17.11 15.62 -1.66
C ALA A 39 -16.49 16.99 -1.99
N GLU A 40 -17.25 18.09 -1.88
CA GLU A 40 -16.69 19.45 -2.07
C GLU A 40 -15.68 19.81 -0.98
N CYS A 41 -15.78 19.17 0.19
CA CYS A 41 -14.90 19.43 1.33
C CYS A 41 -13.44 19.14 0.98
N THR A 42 -13.17 18.12 0.15
CA THR A 42 -11.82 17.79 -0.31
C THR A 42 -11.17 18.98 -1.01
N ARG A 43 -11.88 19.63 -1.94
CA ARG A 43 -11.37 20.81 -2.68
C ARG A 43 -11.10 22.00 -1.77
N ARG A 44 -11.89 22.15 -0.69
CA ARG A 44 -11.68 23.24 0.27
C ARG A 44 -10.45 23.00 1.15
N ILE A 45 -10.15 21.75 1.49
CA ILE A 45 -8.96 21.39 2.27
C ILE A 45 -7.70 21.64 1.45
N ILE A 46 -7.65 21.15 0.20
CA ILE A 46 -6.47 21.34 -0.67
C ILE A 46 -6.24 22.80 -1.06
N ALA A 47 -7.28 23.65 -0.99
CA ALA A 47 -7.16 25.09 -1.23
C ALA A 47 -6.49 25.83 -0.06
N ILE A 48 -6.32 25.19 1.11
CA ILE A 48 -5.53 25.73 2.22
C ILE A 48 -4.09 25.26 2.05
N ASP A 49 -3.22 26.21 1.70
CA ASP A 49 -1.81 25.93 1.46
C ASP A 49 -1.16 25.24 2.66
N GLY A 50 -0.36 24.21 2.38
CA GLY A 50 0.32 23.39 3.38
C GLY A 50 -0.57 22.44 4.21
N ALA A 51 -1.91 22.51 4.13
CA ALA A 51 -2.79 21.73 5.02
C ALA A 51 -2.59 20.21 4.87
N VAL A 52 -2.55 19.71 3.63
CA VAL A 52 -2.33 18.27 3.37
C VAL A 52 -0.95 17.83 3.85
N LYS A 53 0.09 18.64 3.59
CA LYS A 53 1.45 18.39 4.06
C LYS A 53 1.53 18.34 5.58
N ALA A 54 0.83 19.25 6.28
CA ALA A 54 0.78 19.26 7.73
C ALA A 54 0.12 17.99 8.29
N ILE A 55 -0.97 17.51 7.67
CA ILE A 55 -1.60 16.23 8.03
C ILE A 55 -0.63 15.07 7.82
N CYS A 56 0.08 15.03 6.68
CA CYS A 56 1.09 13.99 6.40
C CYS A 56 2.24 14.02 7.42
N ASN A 57 2.74 15.20 7.79
CA ASN A 57 3.83 15.36 8.74
C ASN A 57 3.50 14.81 10.12
N ARG A 58 2.22 14.84 10.55
CA ARG A 58 1.81 14.25 11.83
C ARG A 58 2.12 12.76 11.90
N LEU A 59 2.02 12.03 10.79
CA LEU A 59 2.40 10.60 10.74
C LEU A 59 3.89 10.35 11.01
N VAL A 60 4.75 11.34 10.73
CA VAL A 60 6.21 11.23 10.85
C VAL A 60 6.67 11.62 12.25
N VAL A 61 6.05 12.64 12.84
CA VAL A 61 6.44 13.16 14.16
C VAL A 61 5.69 12.54 15.34
N SER A 62 4.64 11.76 15.08
CA SER A 62 3.86 11.08 16.12
C SER A 62 4.74 10.15 16.98
N ASP A 63 4.70 10.35 18.29
CA ASP A 63 5.23 9.39 19.25
C ASP A 63 4.21 8.28 19.51
N PHE A 64 4.51 7.06 19.07
CA PHE A 64 3.65 5.89 19.28
C PHE A 64 3.77 5.26 20.68
N SER A 65 4.49 5.90 21.61
CA SER A 65 4.45 5.58 23.04
C SER A 65 3.21 6.17 23.73
N GLU A 66 2.67 7.27 23.19
CA GLU A 66 1.50 7.95 23.73
C GLU A 66 0.22 7.56 22.98
N ARG A 67 -0.84 7.24 23.74
CA ARG A 67 -2.12 6.82 23.17
C ARG A 67 -2.75 7.90 22.28
N THR A 68 -2.73 9.16 22.72
CA THR A 68 -3.35 10.27 22.00
C THR A 68 -2.65 10.56 20.68
N SER A 69 -1.31 10.54 20.65
CA SER A 69 -0.52 10.67 19.43
C SER A 69 -0.80 9.53 18.44
N LYS A 70 -0.90 8.29 18.94
CA LYS A 70 -1.31 7.14 18.13
C LYS A 70 -2.72 7.37 17.55
N ASP A 71 -3.70 7.72 18.38
CA ASP A 71 -5.08 7.96 17.94
C ASP A 71 -5.14 9.06 16.87
N LEU A 72 -4.34 10.14 17.02
CA LEU A 72 -4.18 11.19 16.01
C LEU A 72 -3.63 10.64 14.69
N ALA A 73 -2.58 9.82 14.72
CA ALA A 73 -2.00 9.24 13.51
C ALA A 73 -3.04 8.38 12.76
N GLU A 74 -3.84 7.59 13.47
CA GLU A 74 -4.92 6.80 12.87
C GLU A 74 -5.99 7.69 12.22
N GLN A 75 -6.37 8.79 12.88
CA GLN A 75 -7.31 9.75 12.28
C GLN A 75 -6.70 10.47 11.06
N CYS A 76 -5.41 10.79 11.07
CA CYS A 76 -4.72 11.38 9.93
C CYS A 76 -4.75 10.45 8.72
N ILE A 77 -4.51 9.15 8.91
CA ILE A 77 -4.66 8.15 7.83
C ILE A 77 -6.09 8.17 7.27
N LYS A 78 -7.12 8.27 8.13
CA LYS A 78 -8.51 8.30 7.65
C LYS A 78 -8.83 9.55 6.83
N VAL A 79 -8.35 10.71 7.28
CA VAL A 79 -8.47 11.96 6.52
C VAL A 79 -7.77 11.85 5.17
N LEU A 80 -6.54 11.34 5.14
CA LEU A 80 -5.78 11.16 3.90
C LEU A 80 -6.44 10.15 2.96
N GLU A 81 -7.02 9.06 3.48
CA GLU A 81 -7.79 8.11 2.69
C GLU A 81 -8.93 8.80 1.95
N LEU A 82 -9.75 9.57 2.66
CA LEU A 82 -10.91 10.27 2.08
C LEU A 82 -10.49 11.35 1.07
N ILE A 83 -9.42 12.10 1.33
CA ILE A 83 -8.89 13.09 0.38
C ILE A 83 -8.38 12.38 -0.88
N CYS A 84 -7.64 11.28 -0.71
CA CYS A 84 -6.99 10.55 -1.79
C CYS A 84 -7.98 9.86 -2.75
N VAL A 85 -9.23 9.62 -2.32
CA VAL A 85 -10.30 9.12 -3.22
C VAL A 85 -10.52 10.04 -4.42
N ARG A 86 -10.36 11.35 -4.26
CA ARG A 86 -10.65 12.34 -5.32
C ARG A 86 -9.43 13.15 -5.75
N GLU A 87 -8.61 13.54 -4.78
CA GLU A 87 -7.51 14.48 -4.97
C GLU A 87 -6.17 13.81 -4.60
N ALA A 88 -5.93 12.60 -5.11
CA ALA A 88 -4.67 11.86 -4.89
C ALA A 88 -3.42 12.67 -5.30
N GLY A 89 -3.55 13.56 -6.29
CA GLY A 89 -2.45 14.44 -6.71
C GLY A 89 -1.99 15.37 -5.58
N ALA A 90 -2.94 16.04 -4.90
CA ALA A 90 -2.62 16.93 -3.79
C ALA A 90 -1.96 16.20 -2.61
N VAL A 91 -2.37 14.95 -2.34
CA VAL A 91 -1.75 14.12 -1.30
C VAL A 91 -0.34 13.67 -1.71
N PHE A 92 -0.13 13.36 -3.00
CA PHE A 92 1.19 13.02 -3.53
C PHE A 92 2.15 14.22 -3.44
N GLU A 93 1.72 15.39 -3.90
CA GLU A 93 2.48 16.66 -3.84
C GLU A 93 2.79 17.08 -2.39
N GLY A 94 1.90 16.77 -1.45
CA GLY A 94 2.10 16.96 -0.01
C GLY A 94 3.13 16.00 0.63
N GLY A 95 3.74 15.10 -0.14
CA GLY A 95 4.69 14.09 0.37
C GLY A 95 4.02 12.90 1.04
N GLY A 96 2.71 12.72 0.85
CA GLY A 96 1.92 11.71 1.55
C GLY A 96 2.37 10.27 1.28
N LEU A 97 2.91 9.97 0.09
CA LEU A 97 3.36 8.62 -0.24
C LEU A 97 4.49 8.16 0.68
N GLY A 98 5.53 8.99 0.83
CA GLY A 98 6.65 8.69 1.72
C GLY A 98 6.20 8.59 3.18
N CYS A 99 5.39 9.54 3.64
CA CYS A 99 4.89 9.56 5.02
C CYS A 99 4.08 8.29 5.36
N VAL A 100 3.18 7.87 4.47
CA VAL A 100 2.31 6.71 4.73
C VAL A 100 3.08 5.40 4.57
N LEU A 101 4.01 5.28 3.61
CA LEU A 101 4.88 4.10 3.50
C LEU A 101 5.72 3.89 4.77
N MET A 102 6.32 4.96 5.28
CA MET A 102 7.07 4.94 6.54
C MET A 102 6.18 4.57 7.73
N PHE A 103 4.97 5.13 7.80
CA PHE A 103 3.99 4.79 8.83
C PHE A 103 3.65 3.29 8.84
N ILE A 104 3.36 2.69 7.67
CA ILE A 104 3.05 1.26 7.57
C ILE A 104 4.26 0.44 8.03
N ARG A 105 5.46 0.78 7.53
CA ARG A 105 6.69 0.01 7.80
C ARG A 105 7.08 0.04 9.27
N ASP A 106 7.06 1.21 9.89
CA ASP A 106 7.66 1.41 11.22
C ASP A 106 6.61 1.22 12.34
N ASN A 107 5.34 1.57 12.08
CA ASN A 107 4.28 1.64 13.08
C ASN A 107 3.05 0.81 12.76
N GLY A 108 2.99 0.13 11.60
CA GLY A 108 1.81 -0.62 11.15
C GLY A 108 1.32 -1.70 12.12
N TRP A 109 2.23 -2.33 12.86
CA TRP A 109 1.91 -3.34 13.88
C TRP A 109 1.35 -2.76 15.18
N ARG A 110 1.50 -1.44 15.40
CA ARG A 110 1.02 -0.75 16.60
C ARG A 110 -0.39 -0.20 16.45
N VAL A 111 -0.93 -0.13 15.23
CA VAL A 111 -2.24 0.46 14.92
C VAL A 111 -3.31 -0.59 14.62
N HIS A 112 -4.57 -0.16 14.57
CA HIS A 112 -5.66 -1.03 14.16
C HIS A 112 -5.46 -1.56 12.73
N LYS A 113 -5.86 -2.82 12.48
CA LYS A 113 -5.79 -3.44 11.13
C LYS A 113 -6.56 -2.63 10.08
N ASP A 114 -7.72 -2.10 10.44
CA ASP A 114 -8.50 -1.24 9.54
C ASP A 114 -7.69 0.01 9.14
N THR A 115 -7.00 0.65 10.08
CA THR A 115 -6.11 1.79 9.83
C THR A 115 -4.94 1.39 8.93
N LEU A 116 -4.34 0.23 9.17
CA LEU A 116 -3.28 -0.33 8.33
C LEU A 116 -3.75 -0.55 6.88
N HIS A 117 -4.97 -1.06 6.70
CA HIS A 117 -5.56 -1.28 5.38
C HIS A 117 -5.94 0.04 4.69
N SER A 118 -6.48 1.01 5.43
CA SER A 118 -6.70 2.38 4.94
C SER A 118 -5.39 3.04 4.48
N ALA A 119 -4.30 2.87 5.24
CA ALA A 119 -2.98 3.36 4.86
C ALA A 119 -2.49 2.72 3.57
N MET A 120 -2.63 1.39 3.43
CA MET A 120 -2.28 0.69 2.19
C MET A 120 -3.15 1.13 1.00
N ALA A 121 -4.43 1.44 1.22
CA ALA A 121 -5.31 2.00 0.19
C ALA A 121 -4.87 3.40 -0.26
N VAL A 122 -4.34 4.22 0.65
CA VAL A 122 -3.70 5.50 0.31
C VAL A 122 -2.46 5.26 -0.56
N VAL A 123 -1.52 4.42 -0.11
CA VAL A 123 -0.30 4.08 -0.86
C VAL A 123 -0.61 3.57 -2.26
N SER A 124 -1.58 2.67 -2.40
CA SER A 124 -2.00 2.10 -3.68
C SER A 124 -2.45 3.18 -4.67
N ARG A 125 -3.23 4.17 -4.21
CA ARG A 125 -3.67 5.29 -5.05
C ARG A 125 -2.54 6.24 -5.39
N LEU A 126 -1.68 6.56 -4.43
CA LEU A 126 -0.55 7.47 -4.62
C LEU A 126 0.50 6.90 -5.57
N CYS A 127 0.75 5.59 -5.56
CA CYS A 127 1.65 4.95 -6.52
C CYS A 127 1.20 5.15 -7.98
N THR A 128 -0.10 5.37 -8.25
CA THR A 128 -0.59 5.66 -9.60
C THR A 128 -0.20 7.05 -10.12
N LYS A 129 0.28 7.93 -9.23
CA LYS A 129 0.74 9.29 -9.50
C LYS A 129 2.26 9.39 -9.66
N MET A 130 2.99 8.37 -9.23
CA MET A 130 4.44 8.30 -9.36
C MET A 130 4.84 8.24 -10.84
N GLU A 131 5.87 9.01 -11.19
CA GLU A 131 6.51 8.99 -12.48
C GLU A 131 7.95 8.44 -12.38
N PRO A 132 8.50 7.81 -13.44
CA PRO A 132 9.84 7.21 -13.42
C PRO A 132 10.99 8.15 -13.01
N GLN A 133 10.82 9.46 -13.27
CA GLN A 133 11.81 10.50 -12.97
C GLN A 133 11.71 11.09 -11.56
N ASP A 134 10.71 10.68 -10.76
CA ASP A 134 10.50 11.25 -9.44
C ASP A 134 11.67 10.90 -8.51
N SER A 135 12.22 11.90 -7.82
CA SER A 135 13.36 11.72 -6.91
C SER A 135 13.05 10.82 -5.71
N SER A 136 11.77 10.63 -5.40
CA SER A 136 11.29 9.77 -4.31
C SER A 136 11.10 8.31 -4.73
N LEU A 137 11.23 7.99 -6.03
CA LEU A 137 11.03 6.63 -6.55
C LEU A 137 11.92 5.59 -5.85
N PRO A 138 13.24 5.77 -5.67
CA PRO A 138 14.08 4.76 -5.04
C PRO A 138 13.61 4.38 -3.63
N ALA A 139 13.31 5.39 -2.80
CA ALA A 139 12.80 5.19 -1.45
C ALA A 139 11.41 4.50 -1.45
N CYS A 140 10.57 4.81 -2.44
CA CYS A 140 9.28 4.14 -2.63
C CYS A 140 9.46 2.65 -2.97
N VAL A 141 10.35 2.32 -3.92
CA VAL A 141 10.63 0.94 -4.34
C VAL A 141 11.21 0.12 -3.18
N GLU A 142 12.12 0.70 -2.39
CA GLU A 142 12.67 0.06 -1.20
C GLU A 142 11.58 -0.25 -0.16
N ALA A 143 10.75 0.75 0.16
CA ALA A 143 9.66 0.59 1.11
C ALA A 143 8.64 -0.46 0.63
N LEU A 144 8.20 -0.39 -0.64
CA LEU A 144 7.27 -1.37 -1.22
C LEU A 144 7.86 -2.77 -1.24
N SER A 145 9.16 -2.92 -1.52
CA SER A 145 9.86 -4.20 -1.46
C SER A 145 9.87 -4.80 -0.05
N THR A 146 9.94 -3.96 0.99
CA THR A 146 9.78 -4.39 2.38
C THR A 146 8.34 -4.82 2.65
N LEU A 147 7.35 -4.04 2.18
CA LEU A 147 5.93 -4.33 2.35
C LEU A 147 5.46 -5.58 1.59
N LEU A 148 6.12 -5.96 0.49
CA LEU A 148 5.87 -7.24 -0.18
C LEU A 148 6.10 -8.44 0.74
N LYS A 149 6.91 -8.32 1.78
CA LYS A 149 7.20 -9.40 2.74
C LYS A 149 6.38 -9.28 4.02
N HIS A 150 5.41 -8.37 4.06
CA HIS A 150 4.60 -8.09 5.24
C HIS A 150 3.69 -9.27 5.59
N GLU A 151 3.54 -9.57 6.89
CA GLU A 151 2.74 -10.69 7.40
C GLU A 151 1.23 -10.53 7.10
N ASP A 152 0.73 -9.29 7.15
CA ASP A 152 -0.63 -8.99 6.70
C ASP A 152 -0.74 -9.08 5.17
N THR A 153 -1.57 -10.00 4.69
CA THR A 153 -1.77 -10.27 3.27
C THR A 153 -2.38 -9.10 2.51
N HIS A 154 -3.20 -8.27 3.15
CA HIS A 154 -3.77 -7.08 2.50
C HIS A 154 -2.68 -6.05 2.18
N VAL A 155 -1.71 -5.89 3.10
CA VAL A 155 -0.56 -5.01 2.91
C VAL A 155 0.34 -5.54 1.80
N SER A 156 0.70 -6.82 1.84
CA SER A 156 1.63 -7.38 0.87
C SER A 156 1.02 -7.52 -0.54
N ASP A 157 -0.26 -7.88 -0.67
CA ASP A 157 -0.99 -7.82 -1.94
C ASP A 157 -1.20 -6.38 -2.42
N GLY A 158 -1.34 -5.43 -1.48
CA GLY A 158 -1.32 -4.01 -1.77
C GLY A 158 -0.02 -3.56 -2.41
N ALA A 159 1.13 -3.95 -1.83
CA ALA A 159 2.44 -3.65 -2.36
C ALA A 159 2.65 -4.25 -3.76
N LEU A 160 2.19 -5.48 -3.98
CA LEU A 160 2.20 -6.13 -5.30
C LEU A 160 1.41 -5.31 -6.34
N ARG A 161 0.21 -4.83 -5.99
CA ARG A 161 -0.59 -3.95 -6.86
C ARG A 161 0.08 -2.60 -7.13
N CYS A 162 0.84 -2.08 -6.17
CA CYS A 162 1.65 -0.87 -6.36
C CYS A 162 2.75 -1.12 -7.40
N PHE A 163 3.49 -2.22 -7.30
CA PHE A 163 4.50 -2.59 -8.30
C PHE A 163 3.90 -2.81 -9.69
N ALA A 164 2.72 -3.44 -9.79
CA ALA A 164 2.00 -3.56 -11.06
C ALA A 164 1.67 -2.18 -11.66
N SER A 165 1.22 -1.24 -10.83
CA SER A 165 0.92 0.13 -11.26
C SER A 165 2.16 0.91 -11.70
N LEU A 166 3.28 0.77 -10.98
CA LEU A 166 4.56 1.37 -11.34
C LEU A 166 5.10 0.78 -12.64
N SER A 167 5.13 -0.54 -12.78
CA SER A 167 5.61 -1.23 -13.99
C SER A 167 4.82 -0.82 -15.24
N ASP A 168 3.50 -0.70 -15.10
CA ASP A 168 2.65 -0.18 -16.17
C ASP A 168 2.97 1.29 -16.51
N ARG A 169 3.29 2.15 -15.53
CA ARG A 169 3.75 3.53 -15.79
C ARG A 169 5.07 3.56 -16.58
N PHE A 170 6.06 2.76 -16.18
CA PHE A 170 7.32 2.62 -16.90
C PHE A 170 7.10 2.16 -18.34
N THR A 171 6.24 1.16 -18.53
CA THR A 171 5.86 0.64 -19.86
C THR A 171 5.23 1.73 -20.72
N ARG A 172 4.26 2.49 -20.18
CA ARG A 172 3.59 3.58 -20.92
C ARG A 172 4.53 4.73 -21.28
N ARG A 173 5.55 4.98 -20.46
CA ARG A 173 6.58 6.00 -20.72
C ARG A 173 7.70 5.49 -21.62
N GLY A 174 7.76 4.20 -21.92
CA GLY A 174 8.85 3.58 -22.67
C GLY A 174 10.19 3.66 -21.94
N VAL A 175 10.16 3.67 -20.61
CA VAL A 175 11.35 3.74 -19.74
C VAL A 175 11.65 2.35 -19.20
N ASP A 176 12.93 2.00 -19.12
CA ASP A 176 13.39 0.72 -18.56
C ASP A 176 12.95 0.57 -17.08
N PRO A 177 12.15 -0.46 -16.72
CA PRO A 177 11.71 -0.70 -15.35
C PRO A 177 12.77 -1.34 -14.45
N ALA A 178 14.04 -1.47 -14.87
CA ALA A 178 15.16 -1.94 -14.05
C ALA A 178 15.19 -1.36 -12.62
N PRO A 179 14.92 -0.06 -12.38
CA PRO A 179 14.90 0.50 -11.02
C PRO A 179 13.90 -0.17 -10.08
N LEU A 180 12.79 -0.71 -10.60
CA LEU A 180 11.79 -1.41 -9.78
C LEU A 180 12.31 -2.75 -9.24
N ALA A 181 13.35 -3.32 -9.85
CA ALA A 181 13.91 -4.61 -9.48
C ALA A 181 15.09 -4.52 -8.49
N GLU A 182 15.59 -3.32 -8.18
CA GLU A 182 16.81 -3.10 -7.38
C GLU A 182 16.77 -3.76 -5.99
N HIS A 183 15.60 -3.89 -5.39
CA HIS A 183 15.42 -4.43 -4.04
C HIS A 183 14.88 -5.87 -4.03
N GLY A 184 15.14 -6.64 -5.09
CA GLY A 184 14.85 -8.07 -5.14
C GLY A 184 13.40 -8.42 -5.50
N LEU A 185 12.67 -7.50 -6.14
CA LEU A 185 11.29 -7.70 -6.60
C LEU A 185 11.13 -9.00 -7.38
N VAL A 186 12.01 -9.27 -8.34
CA VAL A 186 11.93 -10.46 -9.21
C VAL A 186 11.99 -11.76 -8.39
N ASN A 187 12.92 -11.85 -7.44
CA ASN A 187 13.07 -13.02 -6.58
C ASN A 187 11.84 -13.24 -5.70
N GLU A 188 11.26 -12.17 -5.18
CA GLU A 188 10.05 -12.23 -4.37
C GLU A 188 8.84 -12.69 -5.20
N LEU A 189 8.69 -12.19 -6.42
CA LEU A 189 7.62 -12.61 -7.35
C LEU A 189 7.73 -14.09 -7.68
N LEU A 190 8.93 -14.60 -7.94
CA LEU A 190 9.18 -16.02 -8.19
C LEU A 190 8.88 -16.88 -6.96
N SER A 191 9.30 -16.44 -5.77
CA SER A 191 9.01 -17.15 -4.52
C SER A 191 7.51 -17.26 -4.27
N ARG A 192 6.78 -16.14 -4.43
CA ARG A 192 5.32 -16.11 -4.30
C ARG A 192 4.63 -16.97 -5.35
N LEU A 193 5.09 -16.95 -6.60
CA LEU A 193 4.55 -17.81 -7.66
C LEU A 193 4.72 -19.29 -7.31
N SER A 194 5.92 -19.69 -6.86
CA SER A 194 6.19 -21.07 -6.44
C SER A 194 5.35 -21.51 -5.24
N ASN A 195 5.00 -20.59 -4.34
CA ASN A 195 4.22 -20.89 -3.13
C ASN A 195 2.70 -20.81 -3.35
N ALA A 196 2.26 -20.25 -4.49
CA ALA A 196 0.84 -20.07 -4.77
C ALA A 196 0.09 -21.39 -5.01
N ALA A 197 0.82 -22.48 -5.28
CA ALA A 197 0.28 -23.83 -5.40
C ALA A 197 -0.08 -24.49 -4.04
N GLY A 198 0.07 -23.75 -2.93
CA GLY A 198 -0.10 -24.26 -1.58
C GLY A 198 1.10 -25.09 -1.11
N PRO A 199 1.17 -25.43 0.18
CA PRO A 199 2.16 -26.39 0.65
C PRO A 199 1.92 -27.70 -0.10
N ALA A 200 2.91 -28.19 -0.84
CA ALA A 200 2.90 -29.57 -1.32
C ALA A 200 2.61 -30.45 -0.09
N ALA A 201 1.41 -31.03 -0.06
CA ALA A 201 1.02 -31.93 1.01
C ALA A 201 2.09 -33.03 1.05
N VAL A 202 2.96 -32.96 2.05
CA VAL A 202 3.90 -34.03 2.36
C VAL A 202 3.03 -35.16 2.90
N THR A 203 2.50 -35.97 2.00
CA THR A 203 1.80 -37.21 2.34
C THR A 203 2.82 -38.15 2.95
N ASN A 204 2.88 -38.20 4.28
CA ASN A 204 3.45 -39.33 5.03
C ASN A 204 2.89 -39.33 6.46
N GLY A 205 1.81 -40.07 6.68
CA GLY A 205 1.28 -40.37 8.01
C GLY A 205 -0.11 -41.03 7.95
N PRO A 206 -0.33 -42.23 8.54
CA PRO A 206 -1.60 -42.93 8.44
C PRO A 206 -2.69 -42.33 9.34
N VAL A 207 -3.89 -42.26 8.76
CA VAL A 207 -5.26 -42.16 9.32
C VAL A 207 -5.39 -42.14 10.84
N THR A 208 -5.98 -41.05 11.37
CA THR A 208 -6.93 -41.11 12.50
C THR A 208 -8.08 -40.13 12.28
N LEU A 209 -9.31 -40.65 12.40
CA LEU A 209 -10.56 -39.90 12.31
C LEU A 209 -10.76 -38.99 13.53
N GLY A 210 -11.15 -37.74 13.29
CA GLY A 210 -11.62 -36.83 14.34
C GLY A 210 -12.28 -35.60 13.72
N ALA A 211 -13.60 -35.52 13.86
CA ALA A 211 -14.44 -34.45 13.35
C ALA A 211 -14.09 -33.07 13.93
N ASN A 212 -14.18 -32.02 13.10
CA ASN A 212 -15.03 -30.86 13.39
C ASN A 212 -15.18 -29.93 12.17
N THR A 213 -16.44 -29.62 11.90
CA THR A 213 -16.96 -28.64 10.95
C THR A 213 -16.59 -27.20 11.33
N SER A 214 -16.00 -26.45 10.40
CA SER A 214 -16.41 -25.06 10.13
C SER A 214 -15.93 -24.64 8.74
N THR A 215 -16.91 -24.36 7.89
CA THR A 215 -16.78 -23.84 6.53
C THR A 215 -16.09 -22.48 6.51
N SER A 216 -14.95 -22.38 5.82
CA SER A 216 -14.43 -21.12 5.28
C SER A 216 -13.84 -21.36 3.89
N ALA A 217 -14.68 -21.24 2.86
CA ALA A 217 -14.24 -21.08 1.49
C ALA A 217 -14.35 -19.59 1.12
N PRO A 218 -13.21 -18.87 1.06
CA PRO A 218 -12.97 -17.94 -0.05
C PRO A 218 -11.50 -17.87 -0.51
N GLU A 219 -10.61 -18.79 -0.11
CA GLU A 219 -9.17 -18.64 -0.34
C GLU A 219 -8.71 -18.91 -1.79
N THR A 220 -9.37 -19.82 -2.51
CA THR A 220 -8.96 -20.22 -3.87
C THR A 220 -9.04 -19.10 -4.90
N THR A 221 -10.03 -18.19 -4.78
CA THR A 221 -10.23 -17.07 -5.72
C THR A 221 -9.24 -15.93 -5.53
N LYS A 222 -8.72 -15.73 -4.30
CA LYS A 222 -7.71 -14.70 -4.03
C LYS A 222 -6.33 -15.13 -4.53
N CYS A 223 -5.94 -16.38 -4.27
CA CYS A 223 -4.67 -16.95 -4.75
C CYS A 223 -4.54 -16.86 -6.27
N SER A 224 -5.58 -17.22 -7.04
CA SER A 224 -5.54 -17.13 -8.50
C SER A 224 -5.40 -15.69 -9.03
N SER A 225 -6.05 -14.72 -8.37
CA SER A 225 -5.93 -13.30 -8.73
C SER A 225 -4.52 -12.73 -8.47
N SER A 226 -3.88 -13.14 -7.37
CA SER A 226 -2.50 -12.75 -7.05
C SER A 226 -1.50 -13.39 -8.01
N VAL A 227 -1.69 -14.66 -8.38
CA VAL A 227 -0.87 -15.36 -9.40
C VAL A 227 -0.94 -14.66 -10.75
N SER A 228 -2.14 -14.33 -11.23
CA SER A 228 -2.31 -13.60 -12.49
C SER A 228 -1.59 -12.24 -12.47
N THR A 229 -1.65 -11.53 -11.34
CA THR A 229 -0.93 -10.26 -11.15
C THR A 229 0.58 -10.45 -11.17
N ILE A 230 1.10 -11.49 -10.51
CA ILE A 230 2.53 -11.84 -10.49
C ILE A 230 3.03 -12.15 -11.91
N ILE A 231 2.32 -13.01 -12.64
CA ILE A 231 2.69 -13.38 -14.02
C ILE A 231 2.65 -12.15 -14.94
N SER A 232 1.60 -11.33 -14.82
CA SER A 232 1.46 -10.10 -15.60
C SER A 232 2.59 -9.11 -15.31
N LEU A 233 2.96 -8.95 -14.04
CA LEU A 233 4.06 -8.08 -13.62
C LEU A 233 5.41 -8.60 -14.11
N LEU A 234 5.72 -9.89 -13.93
CA LEU A 234 6.96 -10.51 -14.44
C LEU A 234 7.07 -10.33 -15.96
N SER A 235 5.97 -10.56 -16.69
CA SER A 235 5.91 -10.38 -18.14
C SER A 235 6.15 -8.92 -18.56
N ALA A 236 5.54 -7.96 -17.85
CA ALA A 236 5.75 -6.53 -18.11
C ALA A 236 7.21 -6.11 -17.85
N LEU A 237 7.81 -6.56 -16.74
CA LEU A 237 9.20 -6.26 -16.39
C LEU A 237 10.17 -6.84 -17.44
N CYS A 238 9.96 -8.08 -17.89
CA CYS A 238 10.81 -8.68 -18.93
C CYS A 238 10.69 -7.95 -20.26
N ARG A 239 9.47 -7.61 -20.69
CA ARG A 239 9.27 -6.86 -21.94
C ARG A 239 9.91 -5.48 -21.89
N GLY A 240 9.90 -4.83 -20.73
CA GLY A 240 10.45 -3.49 -20.55
C GLY A 240 11.97 -3.45 -20.35
N SER A 241 12.60 -4.54 -19.88
CA SER A 241 14.00 -4.53 -19.46
C SER A 241 14.78 -5.77 -19.90
N HIS A 242 15.87 -5.53 -20.63
CA HIS A 242 16.78 -6.61 -21.05
C HIS A 242 17.58 -7.20 -19.88
N SER A 243 17.97 -6.38 -18.90
CA SER A 243 18.69 -6.85 -17.71
C SER A 243 17.81 -7.76 -16.85
N ILE A 244 16.57 -7.33 -16.57
CA ILE A 244 15.61 -8.16 -15.83
C ILE A 244 15.35 -9.47 -16.58
N THR A 245 15.17 -9.44 -17.90
CA THR A 245 14.97 -10.66 -18.70
C THR A 245 16.16 -11.61 -18.59
N HIS A 246 17.37 -11.08 -18.71
CA HIS A 246 18.61 -11.84 -18.63
C HIS A 246 18.81 -12.50 -17.26
N ASP A 247 18.43 -11.81 -16.18
CA ASP A 247 18.48 -12.32 -14.82
C ASP A 247 17.38 -13.36 -14.58
N LEU A 248 16.17 -13.12 -15.10
CA LEU A 248 15.04 -14.05 -14.98
C LEU A 248 15.32 -15.37 -15.71
N LEU A 249 15.92 -15.33 -16.90
CA LEU A 249 16.29 -16.54 -17.65
C LEU A 249 17.34 -17.40 -16.92
N ARG A 250 18.11 -16.83 -15.99
CA ARG A 250 19.05 -17.56 -15.13
C ARG A 250 18.48 -17.91 -13.76
N SER A 251 17.27 -17.46 -13.47
CA SER A 251 16.57 -17.76 -12.22
C SER A 251 15.80 -19.10 -12.33
N GLN A 252 15.21 -19.53 -11.22
CA GLN A 252 14.35 -20.72 -11.14
C GLN A 252 12.94 -20.47 -11.71
N LEU A 253 12.81 -19.66 -12.76
CA LEU A 253 11.52 -19.37 -13.39
C LEU A 253 10.78 -20.63 -13.85
N PRO A 254 11.42 -21.61 -14.53
CA PRO A 254 10.75 -22.84 -14.94
C PRO A 254 10.20 -23.62 -13.74
N ASP A 255 11.00 -23.79 -12.70
CA ASP A 255 10.60 -24.52 -11.48
C ASP A 255 9.44 -23.82 -10.74
N ALA A 256 9.44 -22.48 -10.72
CA ALA A 256 8.38 -21.69 -10.09
C ALA A 256 7.05 -21.80 -10.86
N ILE A 257 7.09 -21.81 -12.19
CA ILE A 257 5.91 -21.99 -13.05
C ILE A 257 5.39 -23.42 -12.93
N GLU A 258 6.27 -24.43 -12.98
CA GLU A 258 5.88 -25.84 -12.84
C GLU A 258 5.17 -26.10 -11.52
N LYS A 259 5.74 -25.60 -10.41
CA LYS A 259 5.09 -25.69 -9.09
C LYS A 259 3.75 -24.97 -9.06
N ALA A 260 3.66 -23.75 -9.59
CA ALA A 260 2.42 -22.98 -9.64
C ALA A 260 1.30 -23.71 -10.40
N LEU A 261 1.64 -24.39 -11.51
CA LEU A 261 0.68 -25.13 -12.34
C LEU A 261 0.24 -26.45 -11.70
N GLN A 262 1.13 -27.16 -10.98
CA GLN A 262 0.77 -28.39 -10.27
C GLN A 262 -0.26 -28.17 -9.14
N GLY A 263 -0.39 -26.94 -8.64
CA GLY A 263 -1.40 -26.57 -7.63
C GLY A 263 -2.82 -26.38 -8.19
N ASP A 264 -2.97 -26.15 -9.50
CA ASP A 264 -4.26 -25.87 -10.15
C ASP A 264 -4.97 -27.15 -10.65
N GLU A 265 -4.29 -28.30 -10.62
CA GLU A 265 -4.84 -29.62 -11.02
C GLU A 265 -5.63 -30.34 -9.89
N ARG A 266 -6.08 -29.64 -8.83
CA ARG A 266 -6.81 -30.23 -7.70
C ARG A 266 -8.21 -29.65 -7.48
#